data_AF-A0A229VZU9-F1
#
_entry.id   AF-A0A229VZU9-F1
#
_cell.length_a   1.000
_cell.length_b   1.000
_cell.length_c   1.000
_cell.angle_alpha   90.00
_cell.angle_beta   90.00
_cell.angle_gamma   90.00
#
_symmetry.space_group_name_H-M   'P 1'
#
loop_
_entity.id
_entity.type
_entity.pdbx_description
1 polymer ?
#
loop_
_entity_poly.entity_id
_entity_poly.type
_entity_poly.pdbx_seq_one_letter_code
_entity_poly.pdbx_strand_id
1 'polypeptide(L)'
;MADDWKPYESAVRDEIGVPAGDDNRVQRAISAAMGYVAGAIGDYQVADTVRTDCVVSCAADLYNSRDARLGVMNVSDGTLEPFRISADPLRSVWAKLNAAGVPTGAMVIA
;
A
#
# COMPACT_ATOMS: atom_id res chain seq x y z
N MET A 1 -19.65 6.56 0.77
CA MET A 1 -19.16 7.54 -0.23
C MET A 1 -18.09 6.83 -1.03
N ALA A 2 -18.16 6.82 -2.35
CA ALA A 2 -17.05 6.31 -3.14
C ALA A 2 -15.89 7.28 -2.93
N ASP A 3 -14.87 6.85 -2.20
CA ASP A 3 -13.67 7.64 -1.97
C ASP A 3 -13.10 8.10 -3.32
N ASP A 4 -12.89 9.40 -3.46
CA ASP A 4 -12.38 10.00 -4.69
C ASP A 4 -10.92 9.58 -4.84
N TRP A 5 -10.70 8.54 -5.64
CA TRP A 5 -9.41 7.90 -5.89
C TRP A 5 -8.59 8.65 -6.95
N LYS A 6 -9.26 9.45 -7.78
CA LYS A 6 -8.66 10.19 -8.89
C LYS A 6 -7.48 11.09 -8.49
N PRO A 7 -7.49 11.77 -7.34
CA PRO A 7 -6.35 12.58 -6.88
C PRO A 7 -5.06 11.77 -6.69
N TYR A 8 -5.16 10.47 -6.39
CA TYR A 8 -4.01 9.60 -6.14
C TYR A 8 -3.54 8.86 -7.41
N GLU A 9 -4.34 8.84 -8.47
CA GLU A 9 -4.10 8.01 -9.66
C GLU A 9 -2.73 8.29 -10.30
N SER A 10 -2.39 9.56 -10.52
CA SER A 10 -1.13 9.93 -11.18
C SER A 10 0.09 9.48 -10.36
N ALA A 11 0.06 9.70 -9.04
CA ALA A 11 1.16 9.35 -8.16
C ALA A 11 1.33 7.83 -8.02
N VAL A 12 0.22 7.09 -7.93
CA VAL A 12 0.27 5.63 -7.86
C VAL A 12 0.78 5.02 -9.16
N ARG A 13 0.38 5.57 -10.32
CA ARG A 13 0.87 5.09 -11.63
C ARG A 13 2.37 5.31 -11.81
N ASP A 14 2.87 6.43 -11.35
CA ASP A 14 4.30 6.74 -11.33
C ASP A 14 5.05 5.74 -10.44
N GLU A 15 4.56 5.51 -9.22
CA GLU A 15 5.15 4.59 -8.25
C GLU A 15 5.18 3.13 -8.74
N ILE A 16 4.12 2.64 -9.39
CA ILE A 16 4.06 1.25 -9.92
C ILE A 16 4.69 1.09 -11.31
N GLY A 17 5.11 2.18 -11.96
CA GLY A 17 5.67 2.16 -13.31
C GLY A 17 4.66 1.76 -14.42
N VAL A 18 3.36 1.99 -14.21
CA VAL A 18 2.29 1.66 -15.19
C VAL A 18 1.61 2.94 -15.66
N PRO A 19 2.09 3.54 -16.77
CA PRO A 19 1.62 4.87 -17.21
C PRO A 19 0.19 4.87 -17.76
N ALA A 20 -0.31 3.74 -18.26
CA ALA A 20 -1.67 3.61 -18.78
C ALA A 20 -2.19 2.17 -18.71
N GLY A 21 -3.52 2.01 -18.71
CA GLY A 21 -4.19 0.71 -18.64
C GLY A 21 -4.37 0.19 -17.21
N ASP A 22 -5.04 -0.95 -17.11
CA ASP A 22 -5.41 -1.65 -15.86
C ASP A 22 -6.14 -0.76 -14.81
N ASP A 23 -6.94 0.19 -15.31
CA ASP A 23 -7.62 1.22 -14.51
C ASP A 23 -8.46 0.62 -13.38
N ASN A 24 -9.14 -0.51 -13.64
CA ASN A 24 -9.94 -1.22 -12.66
C ASN A 24 -9.10 -1.80 -11.51
N ARG A 25 -7.85 -2.21 -11.76
CA ARG A 25 -6.96 -2.72 -10.71
C ARG A 25 -6.33 -1.57 -9.94
N VAL A 26 -5.91 -0.51 -10.63
CA VAL A 26 -5.37 0.72 -10.01
C VAL A 26 -6.42 1.34 -9.10
N GLN A 27 -7.65 1.54 -9.58
CA GLN A 27 -8.76 2.05 -8.77
C GLN A 27 -9.01 1.20 -7.53
N ARG A 28 -9.11 -0.12 -7.68
CA ARG A 28 -9.34 -1.04 -6.53
C ARG A 28 -8.22 -0.97 -5.50
N ALA A 29 -6.96 -0.86 -5.94
CA ALA A 29 -5.81 -0.74 -5.04
C ALA A 29 -5.84 0.59 -4.27
N ILE A 30 -6.12 1.71 -4.94
CA ILE A 30 -6.24 3.03 -4.31
C ILE A 30 -7.38 3.06 -3.30
N SER A 31 -8.58 2.62 -3.67
CA SER A 31 -9.72 2.62 -2.75
C SER A 31 -9.47 1.75 -1.50
N ALA A 32 -8.83 0.60 -1.66
CA ALA A 32 -8.45 -0.24 -0.53
C ALA A 32 -7.39 0.42 0.36
N ALA A 33 -6.35 1.03 -0.25
CA ALA A 33 -5.30 1.75 0.47
C ALA A 33 -5.85 2.92 1.29
N MET A 34 -6.79 3.69 0.73
CA MET A 34 -7.47 4.77 1.45
C MET A 34 -8.17 4.26 2.71
N GLY A 35 -8.88 3.12 2.61
CA GLY A 35 -9.54 2.49 3.75
C GLY A 35 -8.56 2.00 4.82
N TYR A 36 -7.48 1.32 4.43
CA TYR A 36 -6.47 0.83 5.37
C TYR A 36 -5.74 1.97 6.08
N VAL A 37 -5.31 3.00 5.33
CA VAL A 37 -4.59 4.16 5.89
C VAL A 37 -5.52 4.98 6.79
N ALA A 38 -6.77 5.21 6.40
CA ALA A 38 -7.73 5.90 7.25
C ALA A 38 -7.99 5.13 8.56
N GLY A 39 -8.16 3.80 8.49
CA GLY A 39 -8.32 2.96 9.67
C GLY A 39 -7.08 2.95 10.58
N ALA A 40 -5.88 3.00 9.99
CA ALA A 40 -4.63 3.05 10.75
C ALA A 40 -4.39 4.42 11.41
N ILE A 41 -4.77 5.51 10.74
CA ILE A 41 -4.68 6.86 11.31
C ILE A 41 -5.70 7.05 12.43
N GLY A 42 -6.91 6.50 12.31
CA GLY A 42 -7.95 6.67 13.34
C GLY A 42 -8.22 8.15 13.65
N ASP A 43 -8.17 8.52 14.92
CA ASP A 43 -8.40 9.89 15.40
C ASP A 43 -7.13 10.77 15.41
N TYR A 44 -5.98 10.22 15.00
CA TYR A 44 -4.72 10.97 14.99
C TYR A 44 -4.71 12.02 13.89
N GLN A 45 -4.13 13.19 14.19
CA GLN A 45 -3.90 14.22 13.18
C GLN A 45 -2.57 13.98 12.48
N VAL A 46 -2.64 13.72 11.18
CA VAL A 46 -1.48 13.52 10.31
C VAL A 46 -1.54 14.53 9.18
N ALA A 47 -0.40 15.10 8.80
CA ALA A 47 -0.34 16.04 7.68
C ALA A 47 -0.84 15.38 6.38
N ASP A 48 -1.57 16.13 5.55
CA ASP A 48 -2.15 15.62 4.30
C ASP A 48 -1.08 15.07 3.34
N THR A 49 0.12 15.64 3.36
CA THR A 49 1.27 15.16 2.59
C THR A 49 1.69 13.75 3.02
N VAL A 50 1.76 13.48 4.32
CA VAL A 50 2.09 12.16 4.88
C VAL A 50 0.97 11.17 4.61
N ARG A 51 -0.29 11.59 4.79
CA ARG A 51 -1.46 10.75 4.46
C ARG A 51 -1.43 10.33 2.99
N THR A 52 -1.15 11.27 2.10
CA THR A 52 -1.06 11.01 0.65
C THR A 52 0.05 10.03 0.34
N ASP A 53 1.24 10.24 0.88
CA ASP A 53 2.38 9.34 0.71
C ASP A 53 2.09 7.92 1.24
N CYS A 54 1.38 7.80 2.37
CA CYS A 54 0.94 6.52 2.91
C CYS A 54 -0.05 5.80 1.98
N VAL A 55 -1.02 6.52 1.42
CA VAL A 55 -2.00 5.96 0.47
C VAL A 55 -1.32 5.50 -0.82
N VAL A 56 -0.38 6.29 -1.35
CA VAL A 56 0.36 5.95 -2.58
C VAL A 56 1.18 4.67 -2.39
N SER A 57 1.99 4.58 -1.33
CA SER A 57 2.79 3.38 -1.06
C SER A 57 1.93 2.14 -0.78
N CYS A 58 0.86 2.27 0.01
CA CYS A 58 -0.05 1.16 0.27
C CYS A 58 -0.73 0.66 -1.00
N ALA A 59 -1.17 1.58 -1.88
CA ALA A 59 -1.78 1.22 -3.15
C ALA A 59 -0.80 0.48 -4.08
N ALA A 60 0.45 0.94 -4.14
CA ALA A 60 1.51 0.27 -4.90
C ALA A 60 1.77 -1.15 -4.38
N ASP A 61 1.88 -1.32 -3.06
CA ASP A 61 2.07 -2.64 -2.45
C ASP A 61 0.90 -3.59 -2.71
N LEU A 62 -0.34 -3.09 -2.62
CA LEU A 62 -1.55 -3.88 -2.93
C LEU A 62 -1.60 -4.29 -4.40
N TYR A 63 -1.18 -3.39 -5.30
CA TYR A 63 -1.09 -3.67 -6.73
C TYR A 63 -0.05 -4.78 -7.01
N ASN A 64 1.15 -4.66 -6.45
CA ASN A 64 2.26 -5.59 -6.64
C ASN A 64 2.05 -6.94 -5.94
N SER A 65 1.43 -6.95 -4.75
CA SER A 65 1.10 -8.20 -4.03
C SER A 65 0.09 -9.07 -4.78
N ARG A 66 -0.82 -8.46 -5.55
CA ARG A 66 -1.70 -9.19 -6.47
C ARG A 66 -0.95 -9.75 -7.68
N ASP A 67 0.07 -9.04 -8.15
CA ASP A 67 0.94 -9.50 -9.23
C ASP A 67 1.70 -10.75 -8.79
N ALA A 68 2.34 -10.70 -7.63
CA ALA A 68 3.10 -11.81 -7.07
C ALA A 68 2.24 -13.06 -6.74
N ARG A 69 0.93 -12.90 -6.55
CA ARG A 69 -0.03 -14.01 -6.36
C ARG A 69 -0.49 -14.65 -7.67
N LEU A 70 -0.37 -13.95 -8.80
CA LEU A 70 -0.79 -14.42 -10.12
C LEU A 70 0.42 -14.73 -11.03
N GLY A 71 1.58 -14.16 -10.73
CA GLY A 71 2.84 -14.30 -11.42
C GLY A 71 3.66 -15.44 -10.84
N VAL A 72 3.71 -16.51 -11.62
CA VAL A 72 4.63 -17.65 -11.53
C VAL A 72 6.07 -17.17 -11.24
N MET A 73 6.51 -17.22 -9.97
CA MET A 73 7.94 -17.27 -9.67
C MET A 73 8.42 -18.69 -10.01
N ASN A 74 8.63 -18.98 -11.30
CA ASN A 74 9.32 -20.19 -11.70
C ASN A 74 10.80 -20.02 -11.34
N VAL A 75 11.16 -20.43 -10.13
CA VAL A 75 12.53 -20.43 -9.64
C VAL A 75 13.19 -21.72 -10.14
N SER A 76 13.85 -21.65 -11.30
CA SER A 76 14.63 -22.77 -11.85
C SER A 76 16.03 -22.91 -11.24
N ASP A 77 16.31 -22.27 -10.10
CA ASP A 77 17.57 -22.43 -9.36
C ASP A 77 17.28 -22.57 -7.85
N GLY A 78 17.53 -23.76 -7.31
CA GLY A 78 17.16 -24.19 -5.95
C GLY A 78 17.91 -23.50 -4.80
N THR A 79 18.48 -22.33 -5.06
CA THR A 79 19.29 -21.55 -4.11
C THR A 79 18.55 -20.35 -3.54
N LEU A 80 17.40 -19.98 -4.12
CA LEU A 80 16.59 -18.84 -3.68
C LEU A 80 15.48 -19.31 -2.73
N GLU A 81 15.63 -18.98 -1.46
CA GLU A 81 14.57 -19.12 -0.45
C GLU A 81 13.39 -18.21 -0.82
N PRO A 82 12.14 -18.70 -0.83
CA PRO A 82 10.98 -17.87 -1.08
C PRO A 82 10.84 -16.83 0.03
N PHE A 83 11.14 -15.57 -0.29
CA PHE A 83 10.85 -14.47 0.61
C PHE A 83 9.33 -14.37 0.76
N ARG A 84 8.83 -14.54 1.99
CA ARG A 84 7.42 -14.31 2.25
C ARG A 84 7.15 -12.82 2.16
N ILE A 85 6.47 -12.40 1.09
CA ILE A 85 5.88 -11.07 1.01
C ILE A 85 4.89 -10.96 2.18
N SER A 86 5.07 -9.94 3.03
CA SER A 86 4.17 -9.67 4.13
C SER A 86 2.74 -9.58 3.60
N ALA A 87 1.83 -10.35 4.20
CA ALA A 87 0.41 -10.26 3.87
C ALA A 87 -0.25 -9.00 4.44
N ASP A 88 0.48 -8.28 5.29
CA ASP A 88 0.01 -7.04 5.89
C ASP A 88 0.09 -5.87 4.88
N PRO A 89 -1.05 -5.28 4.48
CA PRO A 89 -1.11 -4.21 3.50
C PRO A 89 -0.51 -2.88 3.99
N LEU A 90 -0.23 -2.74 5.30
CA LEU A 90 0.31 -1.52 5.90
C LEU A 90 1.79 -1.63 6.26
N ARG A 91 2.45 -2.74 5.91
CA ARG A 91 3.83 -3.01 6.34
C ARG A 91 4.81 -1.90 5.95
N SER A 92 4.70 -1.36 4.74
CA SER A 92 5.52 -0.23 4.24
C SER A 92 5.13 1.12 4.85
N VAL A 93 3.89 1.23 5.32
CA VAL A 93 3.28 2.49 5.80
C VAL A 93 3.56 2.73 7.29
N TRP A 94 3.73 1.68 8.10
CA TRP A 94 3.91 1.83 9.54
C TRP A 94 5.08 2.72 9.95
N ALA A 95 6.21 2.64 9.26
CA ALA A 95 7.35 3.53 9.56
C ALA A 95 6.98 5.01 9.34
N LYS A 96 6.19 5.30 8.30
CA LYS A 96 5.73 6.65 7.96
C LYS A 96 4.72 7.17 8.98
N LEU A 97 3.76 6.32 9.36
CA LEU A 97 2.75 6.66 10.38
C LEU A 97 3.36 6.83 11.78
N ASN A 98 4.32 6.00 12.16
CA ASN A 98 5.05 6.13 13.42
C ASN A 98 5.84 7.44 13.48
N ALA A 99 6.54 7.81 12.40
CA ALA A 99 7.22 9.10 12.31
C ALA A 99 6.25 10.30 12.40
N ALA A 100 4.98 10.11 12.01
CA ALA A 100 3.92 11.10 12.14
C ALA A 100 3.21 11.09 13.52
N GLY A 101 3.68 10.26 14.46
CA GLY A 101 3.12 10.18 15.82
C GLY A 101 1.93 9.22 15.96
N VAL A 102 1.63 8.40 14.95
CA VAL A 102 0.59 7.37 15.03
C VAL A 102 1.23 6.05 15.50
N PRO A 103 0.86 5.51 16.67
CA PRO A 103 1.39 4.24 17.16
C PRO A 103 0.89 3.09 16.28
N THR A 104 1.73 2.64 15.35
CA THR A 104 1.43 1.57 14.39
C THR A 104 2.56 0.55 14.32
N GLY A 105 2.20 -0.71 14.06
CA GLY A 105 3.12 -1.85 14.02
C GLY A 105 3.59 -2.32 15.40
N ALA A 106 3.10 -3.47 15.86
CA ALA A 106 3.51 -4.24 17.06
C ALA A 106 3.62 -3.50 18.43
N MET A 107 3.46 -2.18 18.51
CA MET A 107 3.30 -1.41 19.74
C MET A 107 1.83 -1.03 19.98
N VAL A 108 0.94 -2.03 19.92
CA VAL A 108 -0.32 -1.98 20.65
C VAL A 108 -0.14 -2.92 21.84
N ILE A 109 0.60 -2.45 22.85
CA ILE A 109 0.54 -3.07 24.18
C ILE A 109 -0.67 -2.41 24.85
N ALA A 110 -1.79 -3.13 24.86
CA ALA A 110 -2.88 -2.90 25.80
C ALA A 110 -2.56 -3.63 27.11
#